data_AF-G2DF31-F1
#
_entry.id   AF-G2DF31-F1
#
_cell.length_a   1.000
_cell.length_b   1.000
_cell.length_c   1.000
_cell.angle_alpha   90.00
_cell.angle_beta   90.00
_cell.angle_gamma   90.00
#
_symmetry.space_group_name_H-M   'P 1'
#
loop_
_entity.id
_entity.type
_entity.pdbx_description
1 polymer ?
#
loop_
_entity_poly.entity_id
_entity_poly.type
_entity_poly.pdbx_seq_one_letter_code
_entity_poly.pdbx_strand_id
1 'polypeptide(L)'
;MKSFRIPAFWQAVLVIVIAYLVFDNAFPPLLPKTLMIQYMIITIIGVLLYFSCDDARWTEFQAPVLATLRNDNLMVVRWALLIIIPAIIGYTVYGMVKPSNEAPVELRQVHPAPPASVKAYGKSFDLALLENPIREEIIKTLSSDKEAGWEKYKEAVSAGVMSTIRTVSIATAIC
;
A
#
# COMPACT_ATOMS: atom_id res chain seq x y z
N MET A 1 -24.45 -28.05 40.35
CA MET A 1 -24.48 -27.90 38.89
C MET A 1 -23.07 -27.56 38.41
N LYS A 2 -22.37 -28.49 37.76
CA LYS A 2 -20.98 -28.27 37.31
C LYS A 2 -21.06 -27.36 36.07
N SER A 3 -20.75 -26.07 36.22
CA SER A 3 -20.79 -25.16 35.08
C SER A 3 -19.72 -25.58 34.08
N PHE A 4 -20.14 -25.82 32.84
CA PHE A 4 -19.24 -26.20 31.76
C PHE A 4 -18.45 -24.94 31.37
N ARG A 5 -17.30 -24.72 32.01
CA ARG A 5 -16.41 -23.59 31.70
C ARG A 5 -15.46 -24.01 30.59
N ILE A 6 -15.55 -23.35 29.43
CA ILE A 6 -14.59 -23.55 28.34
C ILE A 6 -13.24 -23.00 28.81
N PRO A 7 -12.12 -23.74 28.66
CA PRO A 7 -10.81 -23.25 29.07
C PRO A 7 -10.42 -21.96 28.35
N ALA A 8 -9.67 -21.08 29.02
CA ALA A 8 -9.24 -19.78 28.48
C ALA A 8 -8.60 -19.88 27.08
N PHE A 9 -7.77 -20.90 26.86
CA PHE A 9 -7.16 -21.17 25.55
C PHE A 9 -8.19 -21.40 24.43
N TRP A 10 -9.17 -22.26 24.67
CA TRP A 10 -10.22 -22.56 23.68
C TRP A 10 -11.18 -21.39 23.48
N GLN A 11 -11.42 -20.58 24.50
CA GLN A 11 -12.17 -19.34 24.36
C GLN A 11 -11.46 -18.38 23.40
N ALA A 12 -10.15 -18.19 23.55
CA ALA A 12 -9.37 -17.32 22.67
C ALA A 12 -9.42 -17.80 21.21
N VAL A 13 -9.21 -19.11 20.98
CA VAL A 13 -9.32 -19.72 19.65
C VAL A 13 -10.71 -19.51 19.05
N LEU A 14 -11.76 -19.74 19.84
CA LEU A 14 -13.15 -19.59 19.39
C LEU A 14 -13.45 -18.14 18.99
N VAL A 15 -13.01 -17.16 19.79
CA VAL A 15 -13.19 -15.73 19.46
C VAL A 15 -12.50 -15.36 18.16
N ILE A 16 -11.26 -15.83 17.95
CA ILE A 16 -10.50 -15.56 16.71
C ILE A 16 -11.20 -16.19 15.50
N VAL A 17 -11.68 -17.44 15.62
CA VAL A 17 -12.39 -18.13 14.54
C VAL A 17 -13.70 -17.43 14.20
N ILE A 18 -14.49 -17.02 15.21
CA ILE A 18 -15.72 -16.27 14.99
C ILE A 18 -15.41 -14.93 14.31
N ALA A 19 -14.40 -14.20 14.77
CA ALA A 19 -14.02 -12.92 14.18
C ALA A 19 -13.63 -13.09 12.70
N TYR A 20 -12.86 -14.12 12.36
CA TYR A 20 -12.51 -14.45 10.98
C TYR A 20 -13.76 -14.72 10.13
N LEU A 21 -14.68 -15.56 10.61
CA LEU A 21 -15.92 -15.87 9.88
C LEU A 21 -16.79 -14.63 9.68
N VAL A 22 -16.85 -13.73 10.67
CA VAL A 22 -17.56 -12.45 10.56
C VAL A 22 -16.93 -11.58 9.49
N PHE A 23 -15.61 -11.39 9.49
CA PHE A 23 -14.95 -10.57 8.48
C PHE A 23 -15.07 -11.15 7.07
N ASP A 24 -15.12 -12.48 6.94
CA ASP A 24 -15.19 -13.17 5.65
C ASP A 24 -16.62 -13.15 5.07
N ASN A 25 -17.66 -13.22 5.92
CA ASN A 25 -19.05 -13.44 5.47
C ASN A 25 -20.00 -12.26 5.70
N ALA A 26 -19.70 -11.33 6.60
CA ALA A 26 -20.66 -10.28 6.98
C ALA A 26 -20.69 -9.08 6.03
N PHE A 27 -19.64 -8.86 5.23
CA PHE A 27 -19.49 -7.66 4.41
C PHE A 27 -19.28 -7.99 2.92
N PRO A 28 -20.30 -7.83 2.06
CA PRO A 28 -20.14 -7.86 0.61
C PRO A 28 -19.76 -6.46 0.06
N PRO A 29 -18.83 -6.33 -0.91
CA PRO A 29 -17.99 -7.37 -1.50
C PRO A 29 -16.91 -7.88 -0.54
N LEU A 30 -16.42 -9.10 -0.78
CA LEU A 30 -15.42 -9.77 0.05
C LEU A 30 -14.21 -8.87 0.32
N LEU A 31 -13.78 -8.80 1.58
CA LEU A 31 -12.64 -7.97 1.98
C LEU A 31 -11.37 -8.38 1.22
N PRO A 32 -10.62 -7.41 0.66
CA PRO A 32 -9.29 -7.67 0.10
C PRO A 32 -8.40 -8.40 1.11
N LYS A 33 -7.63 -9.39 0.64
CA LYS A 33 -6.79 -10.24 1.51
C LYS A 33 -5.85 -9.45 2.42
N THR A 34 -5.27 -8.35 1.92
CA THR A 34 -4.42 -7.46 2.73
C THR A 34 -5.17 -6.85 3.92
N LEU A 35 -6.39 -6.36 3.71
CA LEU A 35 -7.20 -5.77 4.78
C LEU A 35 -7.62 -6.83 5.80
N MET A 36 -8.01 -8.02 5.31
CA MET A 36 -8.31 -9.18 6.17
C MET A 36 -7.13 -9.49 7.10
N ILE A 37 -5.90 -9.58 6.57
CA ILE A 37 -4.70 -9.87 7.38
C ILE A 37 -4.50 -8.80 8.46
N GLN A 38 -4.63 -7.52 8.12
CA GLN A 38 -4.43 -6.43 9.08
C GLN A 38 -5.45 -6.48 10.22
N TYR A 39 -6.74 -6.64 9.91
CA TYR A 39 -7.79 -6.74 10.94
C TYR A 39 -7.61 -7.97 11.83
N MET A 40 -7.21 -9.11 11.26
CA MET A 40 -6.92 -10.31 12.03
C MET A 40 -5.73 -10.13 12.97
N ILE A 41 -4.66 -9.45 12.54
CA ILE A 41 -3.52 -9.13 13.42
C ILE A 41 -3.97 -8.30 14.62
N ILE A 42 -4.73 -7.21 14.38
CA ILE A 42 -5.24 -6.35 15.45
C ILE A 42 -6.16 -7.13 16.39
N THR A 43 -7.03 -7.98 15.84
CA THR A 43 -7.94 -8.83 16.63
C THR A 43 -7.17 -9.80 17.51
N ILE A 44 -6.14 -10.48 16.97
CA ILE A 44 -5.30 -11.39 17.74
C ILE A 44 -4.60 -10.64 18.87
N ILE A 45 -4.03 -9.46 18.60
CA ILE A 45 -3.41 -8.61 19.63
C ILE A 45 -4.42 -8.25 20.71
N GLY A 46 -5.62 -7.81 20.34
CA GLY A 46 -6.69 -7.47 21.29
C GLY A 46 -7.11 -8.65 22.17
N VAL A 47 -7.24 -9.85 21.59
CA VAL A 47 -7.53 -11.08 22.34
C VAL A 47 -6.40 -11.39 23.31
N LEU A 48 -5.14 -11.34 22.87
CA LEU A 48 -3.99 -11.61 23.74
C LEU A 48 -3.90 -10.62 24.90
N LEU A 49 -4.10 -9.32 24.65
CA LEU A 49 -4.13 -8.30 25.69
C LEU A 49 -5.24 -8.55 26.71
N TYR A 50 -6.43 -8.93 26.24
CA TYR A 50 -7.57 -9.24 27.12
C TYR A 50 -7.27 -10.41 28.07
N PHE A 51 -6.67 -11.49 27.58
CA PHE A 51 -6.30 -12.63 28.44
C PHE A 51 -5.06 -12.35 29.30
N SER A 52 -4.17 -11.45 28.87
CA SER A 52 -2.97 -11.08 29.61
C SER A 52 -3.22 -10.12 30.78
N CYS A 53 -4.39 -9.46 30.85
CA CYS A 53 -4.71 -8.52 31.94
C CYS A 53 -5.02 -9.20 33.29
N ASP A 54 -5.34 -10.50 33.29
CA ASP A 54 -5.70 -11.26 34.49
C ASP A 54 -4.76 -12.45 34.63
N ASP A 55 -3.98 -12.49 35.71
CA ASP A 55 -2.96 -13.53 35.95
C ASP A 55 -3.56 -14.94 36.00
N ALA A 56 -4.76 -15.11 36.57
CA ALA A 56 -5.40 -16.41 36.66
C ALA A 56 -5.82 -16.90 35.26
N ARG A 57 -6.33 -16.01 34.42
CA ARG A 57 -6.70 -16.34 33.03
C ARG A 57 -5.47 -16.54 32.14
N TRP A 58 -4.43 -15.77 32.37
CA TRP A 58 -3.17 -15.86 31.64
C TRP A 58 -2.47 -17.20 31.90
N THR A 59 -2.39 -17.61 33.16
CA THR A 59 -1.82 -18.93 33.54
C THR A 59 -2.64 -20.08 32.97
N GLU A 60 -3.98 -19.98 33.00
CA GLU A 60 -4.87 -20.96 32.37
C GLU A 60 -4.70 -21.01 30.84
N PHE A 61 -4.55 -19.84 30.20
CA PHE A 61 -4.31 -19.73 28.76
C PHE A 61 -2.99 -20.39 28.33
N GLN A 62 -1.92 -20.19 29.10
CA GLN A 62 -0.60 -20.77 28.81
C GLN A 62 -0.46 -22.25 29.20
N ALA A 63 -1.31 -22.75 30.11
CA ALA A 63 -1.25 -24.11 30.63
C ALA A 63 -1.09 -25.20 29.55
N PRO A 64 -1.89 -25.24 28.45
CA PRO A 64 -1.71 -26.26 27.41
C PRO A 64 -0.38 -26.16 26.67
N VAL A 65 0.12 -24.94 26.42
CA VAL A 65 1.41 -24.72 25.73
C VAL A 65 2.58 -25.13 26.64
N LEU A 66 2.52 -24.76 27.92
CA LEU A 66 3.53 -25.16 28.88
C LEU A 66 3.50 -26.67 29.14
N ALA A 67 2.32 -27.28 29.12
CA ALA A 67 2.18 -28.73 29.29
C ALA A 67 2.86 -29.50 28.16
N THR A 68 2.68 -29.11 26.90
CA THR A 68 3.36 -29.77 25.77
C THR A 68 4.89 -29.61 25.83
N LEU A 69 5.38 -28.50 26.34
CA LEU A 69 6.81 -28.20 26.47
C LEU A 69 7.50 -28.80 27.71
N ARG A 70 6.76 -29.10 28.78
CA ARG A 70 7.34 -29.56 30.05
C ARG A 70 7.01 -31.00 30.42
N ASN A 71 5.88 -31.54 29.96
CA ASN A 71 5.46 -32.88 30.30
C ASN A 71 6.20 -33.92 29.43
N ASP A 72 6.90 -34.86 30.07
CA ASP A 72 7.63 -35.94 29.38
C ASP A 72 6.70 -36.92 28.66
N ASN A 73 5.48 -37.12 29.17
CA ASN A 73 4.49 -37.96 28.49
C ASN A 73 4.01 -37.37 27.15
N LEU A 74 4.30 -36.08 26.89
CA LEU A 74 3.94 -35.38 25.65
C LEU A 74 5.14 -35.18 24.73
N MET A 75 6.26 -35.90 24.93
CA MET A 75 7.48 -35.75 24.12
C MET A 75 7.23 -35.93 22.61
N VAL A 76 6.39 -36.90 22.22
CA VAL A 76 6.04 -37.12 20.80
C VAL A 76 5.29 -35.91 20.23
N VAL A 77 4.31 -35.37 20.97
CA VAL A 77 3.55 -34.19 20.57
C VAL A 77 4.46 -32.97 20.48
N ARG A 78 5.40 -32.81 21.42
CA ARG A 78 6.39 -31.73 21.42
C ARG A 78 7.25 -31.75 20.15
N TRP A 79 7.85 -32.89 19.83
CA TRP A 79 8.65 -33.04 18.62
C TRP A 79 7.82 -32.87 17.34
N ALA A 80 6.60 -33.38 17.33
CA ALA A 80 5.68 -33.18 16.21
C ALA A 80 5.44 -31.68 15.99
N LEU A 81 5.10 -30.91 17.03
CA LEU A 81 4.88 -29.47 16.92
C LEU A 81 6.15 -28.73 16.47
N LEU A 82 7.32 -29.06 17.04
CA LEU A 82 8.59 -28.40 16.70
C LEU A 82 9.05 -28.65 15.26
N ILE A 83 8.64 -29.75 14.64
CA ILE A 83 8.98 -30.06 13.24
C ILE A 83 7.90 -29.55 12.30
N ILE A 84 6.62 -29.81 12.61
CA ILE A 84 5.49 -29.52 11.74
C ILE A 84 5.29 -28.01 11.60
N ILE A 85 5.39 -27.23 12.69
CA ILE A 85 5.15 -25.79 12.64
C ILE A 85 6.13 -25.09 11.68
N PRO A 86 7.46 -25.24 11.83
CA PRO A 86 8.40 -24.65 10.87
C PRO A 86 8.24 -25.19 9.45
N ALA A 87 7.92 -26.49 9.28
CA ALA A 87 7.70 -27.07 7.97
C ALA A 87 6.50 -26.46 7.24
N ILE A 88 5.37 -26.27 7.94
CA ILE A 88 4.19 -25.61 7.38
C ILE A 88 4.52 -24.16 7.01
N ILE A 89 5.15 -23.41 7.93
CA ILE A 89 5.52 -22.02 7.67
C ILE A 89 6.43 -21.95 6.43
N GLY A 90 7.49 -22.77 6.39
CA GLY A 90 8.40 -22.83 5.25
C GLY A 90 7.70 -23.17 3.94
N TYR A 91 6.80 -24.15 3.93
CA TYR A 91 6.02 -24.52 2.75
C TYR A 91 5.09 -23.38 2.28
N THR A 92 4.38 -22.74 3.21
CA THR A 92 3.49 -21.62 2.88
C THR A 92 4.23 -20.42 2.34
N VAL A 93 5.36 -20.06 2.96
CA VAL A 93 6.20 -18.95 2.52
C VAL A 93 6.81 -19.27 1.16
N TYR A 94 7.34 -20.48 0.97
CA TYR A 94 7.82 -20.93 -0.34
C TYR A 94 6.75 -20.75 -1.42
N GLY A 95 5.50 -21.15 -1.17
CA GLY A 95 4.40 -20.94 -2.12
C GLY A 95 4.09 -19.46 -2.40
N MET A 96 4.29 -18.56 -1.43
CA MET A 96 4.07 -17.13 -1.58
C MET A 96 5.18 -16.40 -2.35
N VAL A 97 6.44 -16.79 -2.14
CA VAL A 97 7.60 -16.10 -2.75
C VAL A 97 8.21 -16.82 -3.94
N LYS A 98 7.79 -18.06 -4.23
CA LYS A 98 8.27 -18.80 -5.41
C LYS A 98 7.99 -17.97 -6.68
N PRO A 99 9.02 -17.70 -7.50
CA PRO A 99 8.83 -17.00 -8.76
C PRO A 99 7.89 -17.77 -9.70
N SER A 100 7.00 -17.04 -10.38
CA SER A 100 6.22 -17.57 -11.49
C SER A 100 7.02 -17.41 -12.80
N ASN A 101 6.97 -18.43 -13.65
CA ASN A 101 7.52 -18.37 -15.01
C ASN A 101 6.50 -17.79 -16.01
N GLU A 102 5.33 -17.38 -15.54
CA GLU A 102 4.36 -16.66 -16.35
C GLU A 102 4.97 -15.32 -16.77
N ALA A 103 4.85 -14.99 -18.05
CA ALA A 103 5.18 -13.65 -18.52
C ALA A 103 4.42 -12.67 -17.62
N PRO A 104 5.07 -11.59 -17.13
CA PRO A 104 4.39 -10.61 -16.32
C PRO A 104 3.10 -10.24 -17.04
N VAL A 105 1.96 -10.38 -16.37
CA VAL A 105 0.74 -9.72 -16.83
C VAL A 105 1.03 -8.26 -16.62
N GLU A 106 1.80 -7.69 -17.55
CA GLU A 106 1.90 -6.28 -17.67
C GLU A 106 0.46 -5.83 -17.85
N LEU A 107 -0.05 -5.16 -16.82
CA LEU A 107 -0.64 -3.86 -17.07
C LEU A 107 0.34 -3.19 -18.01
N ARG A 108 0.14 -3.38 -19.33
CA ARG A 108 0.53 -2.39 -20.28
C ARG A 108 -0.20 -1.18 -19.75
N GLN A 109 0.49 -0.38 -18.93
CA GLN A 109 0.14 0.99 -18.73
C GLN A 109 0.31 1.54 -20.13
N VAL A 110 -0.76 1.42 -20.91
CA VAL A 110 -0.89 2.09 -22.17
C VAL A 110 -0.97 3.52 -21.71
N HIS A 111 0.19 4.14 -21.53
CA HIS A 111 0.25 5.56 -21.32
C HIS A 111 -0.51 6.11 -22.52
N PRO A 112 -1.69 6.74 -22.31
CA PRO A 112 -2.43 7.26 -23.43
C PRO A 112 -1.49 8.17 -24.20
N ALA A 113 -1.49 8.05 -25.53
CA ALA A 113 -0.69 8.94 -26.35
C ALA A 113 -1.00 10.39 -25.93
N PRO A 114 0.02 11.26 -25.78
CA PRO A 114 -0.21 12.65 -25.43
C PRO A 114 -1.23 13.24 -26.42
N PRO A 115 -2.20 14.03 -25.93
CA PRO A 115 -3.22 14.59 -26.80
C PRO A 115 -2.57 15.46 -27.87
N ALA A 116 -2.97 15.30 -29.14
CA ALA A 116 -2.40 16.05 -30.25
C ALA A 116 -2.66 17.58 -30.14
N SER A 117 -3.62 18.00 -29.31
CA SER A 117 -3.93 19.41 -29.12
C SER A 117 -4.19 19.79 -27.67
N VAL A 118 -3.87 21.04 -27.33
CA VAL A 118 -4.15 21.67 -26.04
C VAL A 118 -4.89 22.97 -26.28
N LYS A 119 -5.93 23.22 -25.49
CA LYS A 119 -6.61 24.52 -25.46
C LYS A 119 -5.94 25.41 -24.44
N ALA A 120 -5.36 26.52 -24.88
CA ALA A 120 -4.83 27.56 -24.02
C ALA A 120 -5.28 28.92 -24.54
N TYR A 121 -5.52 29.89 -23.65
CA TYR A 121 -5.86 31.27 -24.04
C TYR A 121 -7.05 31.37 -25.04
N GLY A 122 -8.04 30.49 -24.92
CA GLY A 122 -9.22 30.45 -25.81
C GLY A 122 -8.96 29.95 -27.23
N LYS A 123 -7.76 29.45 -27.55
CA LYS A 123 -7.40 28.88 -28.85
C LYS A 123 -6.93 27.43 -28.72
N SER A 124 -7.17 26.63 -29.75
CA SER A 124 -6.69 25.25 -29.83
C SER A 124 -5.32 25.24 -30.50
N PHE A 125 -4.31 24.69 -29.82
CA PHE A 125 -2.94 24.59 -30.32
C PHE A 125 -2.63 23.12 -30.64
N ASP A 126 -2.15 22.84 -31.85
CA ASP A 126 -1.66 21.52 -32.25
C ASP A 126 -0.21 21.35 -31.79
N LEU A 127 0.03 20.40 -30.90
CA LEU A 127 1.35 20.18 -30.31
C LEU A 127 2.37 19.63 -31.32
N ALA A 128 1.92 19.01 -32.41
CA ALA A 128 2.80 18.46 -33.45
C ALA A 128 3.37 19.55 -34.37
N LEU A 129 2.67 20.68 -34.49
CA LEU A 129 3.06 21.82 -35.33
C LEU A 129 3.59 23.01 -34.52
N LEU A 130 3.62 22.91 -33.19
CA LEU A 130 4.02 24.00 -32.32
C LEU A 130 5.54 24.16 -32.31
N GLU A 131 6.03 25.18 -33.02
CA GLU A 131 7.41 25.62 -32.92
C GLU A 131 7.54 26.82 -31.99
N ASN A 132 8.62 26.85 -31.21
CA ASN A 132 8.90 27.95 -30.31
C ASN A 132 9.61 29.08 -31.10
N PRO A 133 8.99 30.26 -31.28
CA PRO A 133 9.53 31.32 -32.15
C PRO A 133 10.87 31.90 -31.66
N ILE A 134 11.16 31.83 -30.36
CA ILE A 134 12.42 32.35 -29.79
C ILE A 134 13.53 31.29 -29.75
N ARG A 135 13.23 30.03 -30.13
CA ARG A 135 14.19 28.90 -30.00
C ARG A 135 15.44 29.13 -30.84
N GLU A 136 15.29 29.51 -32.11
CA GLU A 136 16.44 29.66 -33.03
C GLU A 136 17.33 30.85 -32.64
N GLU A 137 16.72 31.97 -32.27
CA GLU A 137 17.44 33.18 -31.86
C GLU A 137 18.25 32.95 -30.57
N ILE A 138 17.66 32.23 -29.61
CA ILE A 138 18.34 31.88 -28.35
C ILE A 138 19.47 30.90 -28.63
N ILE A 139 19.27 29.85 -29.45
CA ILE A 139 20.31 28.88 -29.80
C ILE A 139 21.49 29.58 -30.50
N LYS A 140 21.22 30.49 -31.44
CA LYS A 140 22.26 31.27 -32.12
C LYS A 140 23.03 32.15 -31.13
N THR A 141 22.34 32.83 -30.22
CA THR A 141 22.97 33.69 -29.22
C THR A 141 23.81 32.86 -28.23
N LEU A 142 23.28 31.73 -27.74
CA LEU A 142 23.95 30.83 -26.80
C LEU A 142 25.24 30.22 -27.37
N SER A 143 25.28 30.01 -28.69
CA SER A 143 26.46 29.48 -29.39
C SER A 143 27.61 30.49 -29.51
N SER A 144 27.28 31.80 -29.50
CA SER A 144 28.27 32.88 -29.61
C SER A 144 28.68 33.42 -28.23
N ASP A 145 27.70 33.64 -27.35
CA ASP A 145 27.90 34.14 -25.98
C ASP A 145 26.88 33.47 -25.05
N LYS A 146 27.43 32.65 -24.13
CA LYS A 146 26.64 31.87 -23.19
C LYS A 146 25.88 32.75 -22.20
N GLU A 147 26.49 33.81 -21.68
CA GLU A 147 25.86 34.68 -20.67
C GLU A 147 24.76 35.53 -21.30
N ALA A 148 25.03 36.13 -22.46
CA ALA A 148 24.04 36.92 -23.19
C ALA A 148 22.82 36.08 -23.66
N GLY A 149 23.04 34.82 -24.04
CA GLY A 149 21.94 33.92 -24.43
C GLY A 149 21.04 33.53 -23.26
N TRP A 150 21.60 33.36 -22.05
CA TRP A 150 20.81 33.11 -20.84
C TRP A 150 20.00 34.32 -20.40
N GLU A 151 20.54 35.53 -20.53
CA GLU A 151 19.80 36.76 -20.22
C GLU A 151 18.59 36.94 -21.15
N LYS A 152 18.76 36.74 -22.47
CA LYS A 152 17.63 36.76 -23.41
C LYS A 152 16.56 35.70 -23.11
N TYR A 153 16.97 34.50 -22.71
CA TYR A 153 16.03 33.45 -22.31
C TYR A 153 15.23 33.86 -21.06
N LYS A 154 15.90 34.37 -20.03
CA LYS A 154 15.23 34.83 -18.79
C LYS A 154 14.27 35.98 -19.07
N GLU A 155 14.66 36.93 -19.90
CA GLU A 155 13.80 38.04 -20.32
C GLU A 155 12.52 37.53 -20.98
N ALA A 156 12.66 36.64 -21.97
CA ALA A 156 11.52 36.06 -22.68
C ALA A 156 10.59 35.23 -21.77
N VAL A 157 11.16 34.44 -20.85
CA VAL A 157 10.38 33.69 -19.85
C VAL A 157 9.65 34.64 -18.90
N SER A 158 10.33 35.69 -18.41
CA SER A 158 9.73 36.69 -17.52
C SER A 158 8.58 37.44 -18.18
N ALA A 159 8.71 37.77 -19.48
CA ALA A 159 7.66 38.41 -20.27
C ALA A 159 6.42 37.50 -20.42
N GLY A 160 6.63 36.19 -20.65
CA GLY A 160 5.54 35.21 -20.70
C GLY A 160 4.84 34.99 -19.36
N VAL A 161 5.58 35.03 -18.25
CA VAL A 161 5.03 34.95 -16.89
C VAL A 161 4.24 36.21 -16.54
N MET A 162 4.74 37.40 -16.88
CA MET A 162 4.05 38.67 -16.64
C MET A 162 2.76 38.81 -17.44
N SER A 163 2.70 38.34 -18.69
CA SER A 163 1.45 38.37 -19.49
C SER A 163 0.36 37.47 -18.89
N THR A 164 0.75 36.32 -18.33
CA THR A 164 -0.12 35.37 -17.63
C THR A 164 -0.65 35.95 -16.33
N ILE A 165 0.18 36.63 -15.53
CA ILE A 165 -0.24 37.28 -14.28
C ILE A 165 -1.18 38.46 -14.56
N ARG A 166 -0.94 39.24 -15.62
CA ARG A 166 -1.78 40.41 -15.96
C ARG A 166 -3.18 40.00 -16.44
N THR A 167 -3.33 38.90 -17.16
CA THR A 167 -4.64 38.40 -17.61
C THR A 167 -5.46 37.78 -16.48
N VAL A 168 -4.82 37.07 -15.55
CA VAL A 168 -5.49 36.55 -14.35
C VAL A 168 -5.92 37.69 -13.42
N SER A 169 -5.10 38.73 -13.26
CA SER A 169 -5.42 39.89 -12.42
C SER A 169 -6.61 40.72 -12.94
N ILE A 170 -6.77 40.84 -14.26
CA ILE A 170 -7.94 41.51 -14.87
C ILE A 170 -9.21 40.66 -14.73
N ALA A 171 -9.09 39.33 -14.77
CA ALA A 171 -10.23 38.43 -14.53
C ALA A 171 -10.72 38.45 -13.07
N THR A 172 -9.82 38.64 -12.11
CA THR A 172 -10.17 38.78 -10.68
C THR A 172 -10.73 40.16 -10.32
N ALA A 173 -10.55 41.18 -11.16
CA ALA A 173 -11.07 42.53 -10.94
C ALA A 173 -12.49 42.76 -11.50
N ILE A 174 -13.11 41.74 -12.12
CA ILE A 174 -14.47 41.79 -12.69
C ILE A 174 -15.43 40.80 -11.97
N CYS A 175 -15.08 40.34 -10.77
CA CYS A 175 -16.02 39.65 -9.86
C CYS A 175 -16.19 40.45 -8.57
#